data_AF-A0A1Y1M484-F1
#
_entry.id   AF-A0A1Y1M484-F1
#
_cell.length_a   1.000
_cell.length_b   1.000
_cell.length_c   1.000
_cell.angle_alpha   90.00
_cell.angle_beta   90.00
_cell.angle_gamma   90.00
#
_symmetry.space_group_name_H-M   'P 1'
#
loop_
_entity.id
_entity.type
_entity.pdbx_description
1 polymer ?
#
loop_
_entity_poly.entity_id
_entity_poly.type
_entity_poly.pdbx_seq_one_letter_code
_entity_poly.pdbx_strand_id
1 'polypeptide(L)'
;DSKDFKCANCDYQTNKKWYFKRHLLNHTDSKDFKCAHCDYGTNNERYLKRHLLKHSNSKDFKCGNCDYKTNIKHNLRRHLLKHKDYKDFKCANCDYETNITSHFKRHLLIHI
;
A
#
# COMPACT_ATOMS: atom_id res chain seq x y z
N ASP A 1 17.63 6.87 24.18
CA ASP A 1 16.35 7.53 23.81
C ASP A 1 16.26 7.83 22.34
N SER A 2 15.21 7.37 21.66
CA SER A 2 14.95 7.74 20.27
C SER A 2 14.03 8.95 20.24
N LYS A 3 14.50 10.10 19.76
CA LYS A 3 13.66 11.29 19.59
C LYS A 3 12.67 11.05 18.46
N ASP A 4 11.39 11.06 18.78
CA ASP A 4 10.32 10.93 17.79
C ASP A 4 10.06 12.26 17.06
N PHE A 5 9.79 12.16 15.77
CA PHE A 5 9.30 13.25 14.94
C PHE A 5 7.77 13.18 14.88
N LYS A 6 7.10 14.21 15.38
CA LYS A 6 5.63 14.33 15.42
C LYS A 6 5.16 15.35 14.39
N CYS A 7 4.11 15.03 13.64
CA CYS A 7 3.49 15.97 12.72
C CYS A 7 2.65 16.99 13.49
N ALA A 8 2.69 18.25 13.07
CA ALA A 8 1.85 19.30 13.65
C ALA A 8 0.40 19.29 13.09
N ASN A 9 0.19 18.68 11.92
CA ASN A 9 -1.06 18.75 11.18
C ASN A 9 -1.93 17.48 11.32
N CYS A 10 -1.41 16.43 11.97
CA CYS A 10 -2.12 15.16 12.20
C CYS A 10 -1.39 14.30 13.25
N ASP A 11 -1.98 13.18 13.64
CA ASP A 11 -1.44 12.28 14.68
C ASP A 11 -0.24 11.42 14.24
N TYR A 12 0.33 11.68 13.05
CA TYR A 12 1.45 10.89 12.55
C TYR A 12 2.73 11.16 13.35
N GLN A 13 3.35 10.08 13.84
CA GLN A 13 4.68 10.12 14.46
C GLN A 13 5.59 9.02 13.96
N THR A 14 6.90 9.28 13.95
CA THR A 14 7.92 8.29 13.59
C THR A 14 9.27 8.63 14.20
N ASN A 15 10.07 7.63 14.53
CA ASN A 15 11.45 7.82 14.96
C ASN A 15 12.45 7.98 13.79
N LYS A 16 12.00 7.91 12.52
CA LYS A 16 12.88 8.06 11.35
C LYS A 16 12.62 9.39 10.63
N LYS A 17 13.64 10.24 10.61
CA LYS A 17 13.62 11.54 9.93
C LYS A 17 13.17 11.45 8.47
N TRP A 18 13.60 10.43 7.73
CA TRP A 18 13.24 10.27 6.33
C TRP A 18 11.77 9.89 6.13
N TYR A 19 11.18 9.10 7.03
CA TYR A 19 9.75 8.81 7.02
C TYR A 19 8.95 10.07 7.33
N PHE A 20 9.41 10.87 8.29
CA PHE A 20 8.78 12.13 8.65
C PHE A 20 8.78 13.13 7.49
N LYS A 21 9.94 13.38 6.88
CA LYS A 21 10.04 14.26 5.68
C LYS A 21 9.10 13.81 4.56
N ARG A 22 9.04 12.49 4.30
CA ARG A 22 8.16 11.95 3.27
C ARG A 22 6.68 12.11 3.64
N HIS A 23 6.33 11.98 4.91
CA HIS A 23 4.96 12.19 5.40
C HIS A 23 4.51 13.64 5.19
N LEU A 24 5.37 14.62 5.43
CA LEU A 24 5.05 16.04 5.25
C LEU A 24 4.57 16.37 3.83
N LEU A 25 5.03 15.61 2.83
CA LEU A 25 4.59 15.74 1.44
C LEU A 25 3.09 15.48 1.21
N ASN A 26 2.41 14.83 2.17
CA ASN A 26 0.97 14.61 2.14
C ASN A 26 0.17 15.86 2.54
N HIS A 27 0.81 16.82 3.21
CA HIS A 27 0.22 18.10 3.61
C HIS A 27 0.54 19.22 2.63
N THR A 28 1.08 18.88 1.46
CA THR A 28 1.44 19.85 0.42
C THR A 28 0.54 19.62 -0.79
N ASP A 29 -0.12 20.68 -1.24
CA ASP A 29 -1.05 20.63 -2.39
C ASP A 29 -0.34 20.67 -3.75
N SER A 30 0.95 21.04 -3.79
CA SER A 30 1.75 20.94 -5.02
C SER A 30 1.86 19.48 -5.46
N LYS A 31 2.14 19.24 -6.74
CA LYS A 31 2.42 17.91 -7.30
C LYS A 31 3.65 18.05 -8.18
N ASP A 32 4.82 17.99 -7.54
CA ASP A 32 6.09 18.30 -8.19
C ASP A 32 6.47 17.26 -9.25
N PHE A 33 6.05 16.01 -9.07
CA PHE A 33 6.27 14.93 -10.02
C PHE A 33 4.97 14.61 -10.78
N LYS A 34 4.92 14.97 -12.06
CA LYS A 34 3.78 14.72 -12.96
C LYS A 34 4.06 13.56 -13.90
N CYS A 35 3.02 12.79 -14.22
CA CYS A 35 3.07 11.78 -15.25
C CYS A 35 2.97 12.43 -16.64
N ALA A 36 3.78 11.96 -17.58
CA ALA A 36 3.74 12.45 -18.96
C ALA A 36 2.61 11.82 -19.80
N HIS A 37 1.93 10.78 -19.29
CA HIS A 37 0.94 10.00 -20.04
C HIS A 37 -0.49 10.18 -19.53
N CYS A 38 -0.70 10.87 -18.40
CA CYS A 38 -2.02 11.17 -17.84
C CYS A 38 -1.94 12.25 -16.74
N ASP A 39 -3.07 12.68 -16.20
CA ASP A 39 -3.17 13.75 -15.19
C ASP A 39 -2.67 13.37 -13.78
N TYR A 40 -2.04 12.20 -13.62
CA TYR A 40 -1.51 11.79 -12.33
C TYR A 40 -0.30 12.64 -11.94
N GLY A 41 -0.30 13.14 -10.70
CA GLY A 41 0.86 13.79 -10.09
C GLY A 41 0.98 13.48 -8.61
N THR A 42 2.20 13.58 -8.09
CA THR A 42 2.55 13.28 -6.70
C THR A 42 3.78 14.08 -6.27
N ASN A 43 3.96 14.31 -4.97
CA ASN A 43 5.18 14.88 -4.41
C ASN A 43 6.25 13.83 -4.08
N ASN A 44 5.97 12.56 -4.39
CA ASN A 44 6.86 11.47 -4.07
C ASN A 44 7.32 10.75 -5.35
N GLU A 45 8.58 10.95 -5.70
CA GLU A 45 9.19 10.34 -6.89
C GLU A 45 9.03 8.81 -6.94
N ARG A 46 9.13 8.13 -5.78
CA ARG A 46 8.92 6.67 -5.71
C ARG A 46 7.50 6.29 -6.11
N TYR A 47 6.51 7.12 -5.79
CA TYR A 47 5.12 6.89 -6.21
C TYR A 47 4.92 7.18 -7.68
N LEU A 48 5.59 8.20 -8.26
CA LEU A 48 5.58 8.41 -9.70
C LEU A 48 6.20 7.22 -10.43
N LYS A 49 7.40 6.76 -10.05
CA LYS A 49 8.06 5.58 -10.66
C LYS A 49 7.16 4.36 -10.64
N ARG A 50 6.51 4.07 -9.50
CA ARG A 50 5.55 2.98 -9.39
C ARG A 50 4.30 3.21 -10.26
N HIS A 51 3.81 4.44 -10.34
CA HIS A 51 2.67 4.78 -11.18
C HIS A 51 3.00 4.54 -12.66
N LEU A 52 4.18 4.95 -13.13
CA LEU A 52 4.61 4.78 -14.52
C LEU A 52 4.60 3.32 -14.97
N LEU A 53 4.77 2.37 -14.06
CA LEU A 53 4.63 0.95 -14.37
C LEU A 53 3.25 0.60 -14.95
N LYS A 54 2.18 1.35 -14.60
CA LYS A 54 0.83 1.15 -15.17
C LYS A 54 0.76 1.43 -16.66
N HIS A 55 1.63 2.30 -17.16
CA HIS A 55 1.76 2.63 -18.58
C HIS A 55 2.74 1.66 -19.29
N SER A 56 3.44 0.81 -18.54
CA SER A 56 4.24 -0.27 -19.12
C SER A 56 3.38 -1.49 -19.42
N ASN A 57 3.57 -2.07 -20.60
CA ASN A 57 3.00 -3.36 -20.96
C ASN A 57 3.79 -4.54 -20.33
N SER A 58 4.96 -4.30 -19.73
CA SER A 58 5.74 -5.35 -19.06
C SER A 58 5.14 -5.70 -17.70
N LYS A 59 4.84 -6.99 -17.50
CA LYS A 59 4.42 -7.55 -16.21
C LYS A 59 5.46 -8.56 -15.75
N ASP A 60 6.46 -8.06 -15.04
CA ASP A 60 7.66 -8.82 -14.66
C ASP A 60 7.38 -9.86 -13.57
N PHE A 61 6.35 -9.64 -12.74
CA PHE A 61 5.99 -10.55 -11.66
C PHE A 61 4.81 -11.43 -12.07
N LYS A 62 5.09 -12.71 -12.31
CA LYS A 62 4.09 -13.71 -12.70
C LYS A 62 3.78 -14.64 -11.52
N CYS A 63 2.53 -15.05 -11.39
CA CYS A 63 2.15 -16.12 -10.48
C CYS A 63 2.57 -17.47 -11.09
N GLY A 64 3.06 -18.40 -10.25
CA GLY A 64 3.37 -19.76 -10.67
C GLY A 64 2.15 -20.68 -10.73
N ASN A 65 1.03 -20.28 -10.14
CA ASN A 65 -0.14 -21.14 -9.92
C ASN A 65 -1.32 -20.77 -10.84
N CYS A 66 -1.26 -19.63 -11.56
CA CYS A 66 -2.28 -19.19 -12.49
C CYS A 66 -1.74 -18.07 -13.41
N ASP A 67 -2.57 -17.59 -14.34
CA ASP A 67 -2.18 -16.57 -15.33
C ASP A 67 -2.05 -15.14 -14.78
N TYR A 68 -2.16 -14.94 -13.46
CA TYR A 68 -2.04 -13.63 -12.86
C TYR A 68 -0.62 -13.06 -13.03
N LYS A 69 -0.53 -11.82 -13.54
CA LYS A 69 0.72 -11.08 -13.72
C LYS A 69 0.57 -9.65 -13.24
N THR A 70 1.63 -9.07 -12.71
CA THR A 70 1.69 -7.68 -12.25
C THR A 70 3.10 -7.12 -12.40
N ASN A 71 3.21 -5.80 -12.43
CA ASN A 71 4.46 -5.04 -12.41
C ASN A 71 4.87 -4.63 -10.98
N ILE A 72 4.06 -4.95 -9.96
CA ILE A 72 4.31 -4.59 -8.56
C ILE A 72 4.46 -5.85 -7.71
N LYS A 73 5.67 -6.11 -7.21
CA LYS A 73 6.00 -7.28 -6.34
C LYS A 73 5.06 -7.45 -5.14
N HIS A 74 4.67 -6.34 -4.50
CA HIS A 74 3.73 -6.38 -3.38
C HIS A 74 2.35 -6.93 -3.79
N ASN A 75 1.87 -6.59 -4.99
CA ASN A 75 0.61 -7.12 -5.50
C ASN A 75 0.70 -8.62 -5.76
N LEU A 76 1.82 -9.11 -6.29
CA LEU A 76 2.04 -10.55 -6.45
C LEU A 76 2.01 -11.26 -5.09
N ARG A 77 2.75 -10.77 -4.08
CA ARG A 77 2.74 -11.35 -2.73
C ARG A 77 1.34 -11.43 -2.14
N ARG A 78 0.56 -10.35 -2.25
CA ARG A 78 -0.84 -10.34 -1.80
C ARG A 78 -1.72 -11.28 -2.62
N HIS A 79 -1.50 -11.36 -3.93
CA HIS A 79 -2.22 -12.30 -4.79
C HIS A 79 -1.97 -13.76 -4.39
N LEU A 80 -0.73 -14.12 -4.06
CA LEU A 80 -0.38 -15.49 -3.63
C LEU A 80 -1.17 -15.94 -2.39
N LEU A 81 -1.64 -15.00 -1.57
CA LEU A 81 -2.51 -15.32 -0.42
C LEU A 81 -3.88 -15.88 -0.82
N LYS A 82 -4.29 -15.75 -2.09
CA LYS A 82 -5.49 -16.39 -2.63
C LYS A 82 -5.31 -17.89 -2.87
N HIS A 83 -4.07 -18.32 -3.10
CA HIS A 83 -3.72 -19.73 -3.35
C HIS A 83 -3.42 -20.49 -2.07
N LYS A 84 -3.53 -19.85 -0.90
CA LYS A 84 -3.51 -20.57 0.39
C LYS A 84 -4.85 -21.26 0.60
N ASP A 85 -4.79 -22.51 1.02
CA ASP A 85 -5.97 -23.33 1.36
C ASP A 85 -6.65 -22.92 2.67
N TYR A 86 -5.99 -22.07 3.47
CA TYR A 86 -6.51 -21.61 4.75
C TYR A 86 -6.44 -20.08 4.86
N LYS A 87 -7.25 -19.53 5.77
CA LYS A 87 -7.27 -18.10 6.12
C LYS A 87 -6.58 -17.85 7.46
N ASP A 88 -5.60 -16.96 7.45
CA ASP A 88 -4.79 -16.56 8.63
C ASP A 88 -5.61 -15.73 9.63
N PHE A 89 -6.62 -14.99 9.17
CA PHE A 89 -7.44 -14.12 10.02
C PHE A 89 -8.89 -14.57 10.01
N LYS A 90 -9.42 -14.96 11.17
CA LYS A 90 -10.80 -15.41 11.39
C LYS A 90 -11.48 -14.50 12.40
N CYS A 91 -12.71 -14.08 12.12
CA CYS A 91 -13.51 -13.31 13.06
C CYS A 91 -14.01 -14.22 14.18
N ALA A 92 -14.03 -13.73 15.42
CA ALA A 92 -14.59 -14.48 16.54
C ALA A 92 -16.11 -14.34 16.64
N ASN A 93 -16.69 -13.34 15.97
CA ASN A 93 -18.09 -12.92 16.12
C ASN A 93 -18.97 -13.34 14.93
N CYS A 94 -18.38 -13.86 13.85
CA CYS A 94 -19.09 -14.34 12.66
C CYS A 94 -18.15 -15.21 11.79
N ASP A 95 -18.67 -15.76 10.70
CA ASP A 95 -17.93 -16.67 9.80
C ASP A 95 -16.95 -15.96 8.84
N TYR A 96 -16.70 -14.66 9.02
CA TYR A 96 -15.80 -13.92 8.14
C TYR A 96 -14.34 -14.33 8.36
N GLU A 97 -13.65 -14.67 7.26
CA GLU A 97 -12.23 -14.98 7.27
C GLU A 97 -11.49 -14.42 6.05
N THR A 98 -10.19 -14.13 6.22
CA THR A 98 -9.34 -13.57 5.16
C THR A 98 -7.86 -13.81 5.42
N ASN A 99 -7.05 -13.74 4.37
CA ASN A 99 -5.58 -13.69 4.48
C ASN A 99 -5.03 -12.26 4.44
N ILE A 100 -5.90 -11.25 4.34
CA ILE A 100 -5.49 -9.85 4.18
C ILE A 100 -5.80 -9.07 5.45
N THR A 101 -4.75 -8.70 6.19
CA THR A 101 -4.87 -8.01 7.49
C THR A 101 -5.69 -6.72 7.41
N SER A 102 -5.54 -5.92 6.35
CA SER A 102 -6.31 -4.67 6.21
C SER A 102 -7.79 -4.92 5.99
N HIS A 103 -8.16 -6.00 5.30
CA HIS A 103 -9.56 -6.39 5.14
C HIS A 103 -10.12 -6.86 6.48
N PHE A 104 -9.35 -7.63 7.25
CA PHE A 104 -9.75 -8.09 8.57
C PHE A 104 -9.96 -6.93 9.55
N LYS A 105 -9.01 -6.01 9.65
CA LYS A 105 -9.14 -4.80 10.51
C LYS A 105 -10.37 -3.98 10.16
N ARG A 106 -10.63 -3.78 8.86
CA ARG A 106 -11.84 -3.08 8.41
C ARG A 106 -13.11 -3.86 8.74
N HIS A 107 -13.09 -5.18 8.57
CA HIS A 107 -14.23 -6.02 8.95
C HIS A 107 -14.53 -5.91 10.44
N LEU A 108 -13.53 -5.88 11.33
CA LEU A 108 -13.77 -5.74 12.77
C LEU A 108 -14.54 -4.47 13.15
N LEU A 109 -14.46 -3.41 12.33
CA LEU A 109 -15.21 -2.18 12.57
C LEU A 109 -16.74 -2.33 12.44
N ILE A 110 -17.23 -3.42 11.85
CA ILE A 110 -18.68 -3.68 11.77
C ILE A 110 -19.25 -4.24 13.09
N HIS A 111 -18.38 -4.72 13.99
CA HIS A 111 -18.76 -5.33 15.27
C HIS A 111 -18.50 -4.40 16.47
N ILE A 112 -18.10 -3.15 16.20
CA ILE A 112 -17.96 -2.07 17.19
C ILE A 112 -19.32 -1.39 17.31
#